data_AF-A0A0R3Q6D1-F1
#
_entry.id   AF-A0A0R3Q6D1-F1
#
_cell.length_a   1.000
_cell.length_b   1.000
_cell.length_c   1.000
_cell.angle_alpha   90.00
_cell.angle_beta   90.00
_cell.angle_gamma   90.00
#
_symmetry.space_group_name_H-M   'P 1'
#
loop_
_entity.id
_entity.type
_entity.pdbx_description
1 polymer ?
#
loop_
_entity_poly.entity_id
_entity_poly.type
_entity_poly.pdbx_seq_one_letter_code
_entity_poly.pdbx_strand_id
1 'polypeptide(L)'
;MFEEHNACKYDHIEIFDGGNSDATSLGIFCGSDIPPNLQSTANQLFMTMLTDASVNRRGFKAFYSSICGGNLKAEQTIGFIYSHARYSDGKYEKKMRCEWRIVAESNRGVNIRFAQFDLEREANCEFDYVEIYDGYEILEEYRVARYCGDKLPSSFTSTGRSLLLLLITDESEEQKGFIVEYRSSIPGTIAPFTSTTRRPPREPIINNN
;
A
#
# COMPACT_ATOMS: atom_id res chain seq x y z
N MET A 1 -19.86 -20.15 -4.45
CA MET A 1 -20.36 -21.51 -4.23
C MET A 1 -19.61 -22.47 -5.13
N PHE A 2 -18.96 -23.41 -4.48
CA PHE A 2 -18.23 -24.53 -5.06
C PHE A 2 -18.89 -25.85 -4.60
N GLU A 3 -18.40 -26.98 -5.09
CA GLU A 3 -18.77 -28.29 -4.56
C GLU A 3 -18.43 -28.40 -3.06
N GLU A 4 -19.29 -29.09 -2.31
CA GLU A 4 -19.12 -29.27 -0.86
C GLU A 4 -18.30 -30.53 -0.58
N HIS A 5 -17.22 -30.39 0.21
CA HIS A 5 -16.39 -31.51 0.59
C HIS A 5 -15.64 -31.21 1.90
N ASN A 6 -15.63 -32.15 2.85
CA ASN A 6 -15.06 -31.94 4.20
C ASN A 6 -13.57 -31.52 4.23
N ALA A 7 -12.83 -31.81 3.16
CA ALA A 7 -11.43 -31.42 3.00
C ALA A 7 -11.16 -30.58 1.75
N CYS A 8 -12.21 -30.03 1.10
CA CYS A 8 -12.11 -29.19 -0.09
C CYS A 8 -11.17 -29.72 -1.19
N LYS A 9 -11.30 -31.01 -1.54
CA LYS A 9 -10.40 -31.68 -2.51
C LYS A 9 -10.86 -31.57 -3.96
N TYR A 10 -12.15 -31.29 -4.17
CA TYR A 10 -12.74 -31.09 -5.49
C TYR A 10 -12.67 -29.59 -5.81
N ASP A 11 -13.80 -28.98 -6.14
CA ASP A 11 -13.90 -27.56 -6.42
C ASP A 11 -13.57 -26.70 -5.19
N HIS A 12 -12.50 -25.90 -5.27
CA HIS A 12 -12.14 -24.96 -4.23
C HIS A 12 -11.40 -23.74 -4.77
N ILE A 13 -11.35 -22.71 -3.93
CA ILE A 13 -10.44 -21.59 -4.07
C ILE A 13 -9.43 -21.61 -2.93
N GLU A 14 -8.15 -21.44 -3.26
CA GLU A 14 -7.08 -21.23 -2.31
C GLU A 14 -6.50 -19.83 -2.50
N ILE A 15 -6.25 -19.13 -1.39
CA ILE A 15 -5.70 -17.78 -1.37
C ILE A 15 -4.35 -17.81 -0.66
N PHE A 16 -3.35 -17.17 -1.24
CA PHE A 16 -1.97 -17.12 -0.75
C PHE A 16 -1.52 -15.68 -0.48
N ASP A 17 -0.76 -15.49 0.59
CA ASP A 17 -0.18 -14.23 1.05
C ASP A 17 1.13 -13.91 0.34
N GLY A 18 1.05 -13.66 -0.97
CA GLY A 18 2.18 -13.34 -1.81
C GLY A 18 1.83 -13.32 -3.30
N GLY A 19 2.85 -13.26 -4.15
CA GLY A 19 2.66 -13.12 -5.61
C GLY A 19 2.46 -14.42 -6.40
N ASN A 20 2.53 -15.60 -5.76
CA ASN A 20 2.44 -16.91 -6.40
C ASN A 20 1.97 -18.00 -5.41
N SER A 21 1.86 -19.24 -5.90
CA SER A 21 1.42 -20.42 -5.13
C SER A 21 2.44 -20.94 -4.11
N ASP A 22 3.69 -20.44 -4.11
CA ASP A 22 4.71 -20.83 -3.15
C ASP A 22 4.62 -20.02 -1.84
N ALA A 23 3.77 -18.99 -1.82
CA ALA A 23 3.54 -18.14 -0.66
C ALA A 23 2.68 -18.83 0.42
N THR A 24 2.59 -18.21 1.60
CA THR A 24 1.80 -18.77 2.72
C THR A 24 0.32 -18.84 2.36
N SER A 25 -0.29 -20.03 2.45
CA SER A 25 -1.74 -20.19 2.26
C SER A 25 -2.52 -19.51 3.41
N LEU A 26 -3.43 -18.61 3.04
CA LEU A 26 -4.38 -17.94 3.93
C LEU A 26 -5.66 -18.76 4.14
N GLY A 27 -5.90 -19.75 3.28
CA GLY A 27 -7.02 -20.68 3.44
C GLY A 27 -7.49 -21.30 2.12
N ILE A 28 -8.14 -22.46 2.26
CA ILE A 28 -8.78 -23.22 1.20
C ILE A 28 -10.30 -23.24 1.49
N PHE A 29 -11.11 -22.86 0.51
CA PHE A 29 -12.55 -22.69 0.67
C PHE A 29 -13.34 -23.43 -0.41
N CYS A 30 -14.34 -24.20 0.01
CA CYS A 30 -15.28 -24.92 -0.85
C CYS A 30 -16.71 -24.85 -0.29
N GLY A 31 -17.69 -25.41 -1.00
CA GLY A 31 -19.09 -25.41 -0.58
C GLY A 31 -19.78 -24.05 -0.75
N SER A 32 -20.76 -23.77 0.12
CA SER A 32 -21.62 -22.59 0.06
C SER A 32 -21.32 -21.50 1.09
N ASP A 33 -20.46 -21.79 2.07
CA ASP A 33 -20.16 -20.85 3.13
C ASP A 33 -19.32 -19.68 2.61
N ILE A 34 -19.64 -18.48 3.07
CA ILE A 34 -18.89 -17.26 2.72
C ILE A 34 -17.63 -17.23 3.58
N PRO A 35 -16.42 -17.21 3.00
CA PRO A 35 -15.17 -17.11 3.76
C PRO A 35 -15.12 -15.85 4.64
N PRO A 36 -14.37 -15.87 5.75
CA PRO A 36 -14.08 -14.65 6.50
C PRO A 36 -13.30 -13.65 5.63
N ASN A 37 -13.31 -12.38 6.01
CA ASN A 37 -12.45 -11.38 5.38
C ASN A 37 -10.97 -11.77 5.60
N LEU A 38 -10.23 -11.87 4.50
CA LEU A 38 -8.80 -12.17 4.51
C LEU A 38 -8.01 -10.89 4.30
N GLN A 39 -6.89 -10.76 5.00
CA GLN A 39 -5.97 -9.63 4.89
C GLN A 39 -4.56 -10.16 4.63
N SER A 40 -3.93 -9.69 3.56
CA SER A 40 -2.52 -9.96 3.28
C SER A 40 -1.62 -9.27 4.29
N THR A 41 -0.43 -9.83 4.51
CA THR A 41 0.62 -9.17 5.28
C THR A 41 1.34 -8.09 4.46
N ALA A 42 1.25 -8.17 3.13
CA ALA A 42 1.87 -7.25 2.18
C ALA A 42 0.91 -6.82 1.06
N ASN A 43 1.45 -6.26 -0.02
CA ASN A 43 0.68 -5.70 -1.15
C ASN A 43 0.40 -6.71 -2.27
N GLN A 44 0.50 -8.02 -1.99
CA GLN A 44 0.26 -9.08 -2.98
C GLN A 44 -0.59 -10.19 -2.37
N LEU A 45 -1.57 -10.63 -3.14
CA LEU A 45 -2.33 -11.86 -2.92
C LEU A 45 -2.33 -12.64 -4.22
N PHE A 46 -2.22 -13.96 -4.11
CA PHE A 46 -2.35 -14.88 -5.23
C PHE A 46 -3.52 -15.81 -4.96
N MET A 47 -4.35 -16.07 -5.96
CA MET A 47 -5.53 -16.93 -5.81
C MET A 47 -5.51 -17.99 -6.89
N THR A 48 -5.77 -19.23 -6.49
CA THR A 48 -5.96 -20.35 -7.42
C THR A 48 -7.33 -20.96 -7.22
N MET A 49 -8.03 -21.17 -8.33
CA MET A 49 -9.26 -21.95 -8.36
C MET A 49 -8.95 -23.29 -9.00
N LEU A 50 -9.26 -24.38 -8.28
CA LEU A 50 -9.16 -25.73 -8.78
C LEU A 50 -10.58 -26.28 -8.93
N THR A 51 -10.85 -26.94 -10.06
CA THR A 51 -12.13 -27.60 -10.35
C THR A 51 -11.90 -29.01 -10.86
N ASP A 52 -12.85 -29.90 -10.63
CA ASP A 52 -12.84 -31.25 -11.21
C ASP A 52 -13.71 -31.37 -12.48
N ALA A 53 -13.91 -32.59 -12.99
CA ALA A 53 -14.66 -32.82 -14.23
C ALA A 53 -16.20 -32.80 -14.05
N SER A 54 -16.70 -32.54 -12.84
CA SER A 54 -18.10 -32.73 -12.44
C SER A 54 -18.60 -31.62 -11.50
N VAL A 55 -19.91 -31.61 -11.20
CA VAL A 55 -20.56 -30.74 -10.20
C VAL A 55 -20.23 -29.23 -10.31
N ASN A 56 -20.43 -28.65 -11.48
CA ASN A 56 -20.26 -27.20 -11.66
C ASN A 56 -21.28 -26.37 -10.83
N ARG A 57 -20.78 -25.36 -10.12
CA ARG A 57 -21.60 -24.38 -9.38
C ARG A 57 -21.41 -22.96 -9.93
N ARG A 58 -22.10 -21.99 -9.33
CA ARG A 58 -22.10 -20.58 -9.77
C ARG A 58 -20.75 -19.86 -9.57
N GLY A 59 -19.78 -20.48 -8.91
CA GLY A 59 -18.49 -19.87 -8.62
C GLY A 59 -18.60 -18.78 -7.56
N PHE A 60 -17.68 -17.82 -7.58
CA PHE A 60 -17.55 -16.79 -6.55
C PHE A 60 -17.57 -15.38 -7.15
N LYS A 61 -17.94 -14.41 -6.31
CA LYS A 61 -17.67 -13.00 -6.54
C LYS A 61 -16.98 -12.50 -5.28
N ALA A 62 -15.76 -11.99 -5.44
CA ALA A 62 -15.00 -11.40 -4.36
C ALA A 62 -14.83 -9.90 -4.62
N PHE A 63 -14.78 -9.13 -3.53
CA PHE A 63 -14.34 -7.76 -3.53
C PHE A 63 -13.04 -7.70 -2.76
N TYR A 64 -12.10 -6.88 -3.21
CA TYR A 64 -10.88 -6.60 -2.49
C TYR A 64 -10.76 -5.08 -2.34
N SER A 65 -10.18 -4.67 -1.22
CA SER A 65 -9.76 -3.30 -0.97
C SER A 65 -8.32 -3.33 -0.51
N SER A 66 -7.52 -2.36 -0.92
CA SER A 66 -6.18 -2.19 -0.35
C SER A 66 -6.33 -1.51 1.01
N ILE A 67 -5.95 -2.18 2.09
CA ILE A 67 -5.69 -1.46 3.35
C ILE A 67 -4.36 -0.74 3.15
N CYS A 68 -4.36 0.58 3.28
CA CYS A 68 -3.17 1.38 3.17
C CYS A 68 -2.27 1.25 4.42
N GLY A 69 -0.98 1.58 4.28
CA GLY A 69 -0.01 1.48 5.37
C GLY A 69 0.83 0.19 5.35
N GLY A 70 1.47 -0.11 6.48
CA GLY A 70 2.27 -1.30 6.71
C GLY A 70 3.73 -1.01 7.09
N ASN A 71 4.47 -2.08 7.40
CA ASN A 71 5.92 -2.01 7.66
C ASN A 71 6.68 -2.22 6.35
N LEU A 72 7.47 -1.23 5.95
CA LEU A 72 8.23 -1.24 4.70
C LEU A 72 9.72 -1.27 4.98
N LYS A 73 10.47 -2.04 4.18
CA LYS A 73 11.93 -2.03 4.21
C LYS A 73 12.46 -0.99 3.22
N ALA A 74 13.32 -0.09 3.69
CA ALA A 74 14.05 0.83 2.81
C ALA A 74 15.34 0.15 2.32
N GLU A 75 15.41 -0.11 1.01
CA GLU A 75 16.60 -0.63 0.33
C GLU A 75 17.33 0.46 -0.45
N GLN A 76 18.45 0.17 -1.11
CA GLN A 76 19.15 1.18 -1.93
C GLN A 76 18.39 1.53 -3.23
N THR A 77 17.53 0.61 -3.68
CA THR A 77 16.58 0.82 -4.76
C THR A 77 15.43 1.72 -4.30
N ILE A 78 14.76 2.38 -5.25
CA ILE A 78 13.62 3.25 -4.97
C ILE A 78 12.38 2.38 -4.80
N GLY A 79 11.74 2.49 -3.64
CA GLY A 79 10.37 2.05 -3.39
C GLY A 79 9.37 3.19 -3.58
N PHE A 80 8.09 2.83 -3.73
CA PHE A 80 7.00 3.78 -3.97
C PHE A 80 5.85 3.55 -2.99
N ILE A 81 5.29 4.62 -2.45
CA ILE A 81 4.04 4.63 -1.67
C ILE A 81 3.03 5.48 -2.42
N TYR A 82 1.80 4.97 -2.52
CA TYR A 82 0.68 5.63 -3.16
C TYR A 82 -0.42 5.85 -2.12
N SER A 83 -1.01 7.04 -2.08
CA SER A 83 -2.14 7.31 -1.19
C SER A 83 -3.46 6.72 -1.71
N HIS A 84 -3.56 6.45 -3.01
CA HIS A 84 -4.71 5.84 -3.65
C HIS A 84 -4.41 4.39 -4.05
N ALA A 85 -5.44 3.54 -4.01
CA ALA A 85 -5.37 2.24 -4.64
C ALA A 85 -5.26 2.44 -6.16
N ARG A 86 -4.30 1.77 -6.78
CA ARG A 86 -3.98 1.84 -8.23
C ARG A 86 -5.17 1.51 -9.15
N TYR A 87 -6.25 0.94 -8.62
CA TYR A 87 -7.45 0.49 -9.34
C TYR A 87 -8.71 1.31 -9.04
N SER A 88 -8.56 2.49 -8.43
CA SER A 88 -9.65 3.44 -8.16
C SER A 88 -9.84 4.45 -9.32
N ASP A 89 -10.73 5.43 -9.13
CA ASP A 89 -10.90 6.59 -10.01
C ASP A 89 -9.68 7.54 -10.05
N GLY A 90 -8.57 7.15 -9.42
CA GLY A 90 -7.33 7.92 -9.34
C GLY A 90 -7.28 8.89 -8.16
N LYS A 91 -8.23 8.78 -7.22
CA LYS A 91 -8.28 9.54 -5.97
C LYS A 91 -8.03 8.66 -4.75
N TYR A 92 -7.60 9.26 -3.65
CA TYR A 92 -7.55 8.55 -2.37
C TYR A 92 -8.96 8.32 -1.82
N GLU A 93 -9.10 7.38 -0.89
CA GLU A 93 -10.38 7.08 -0.25
C GLU A 93 -10.65 8.05 0.92
N LYS A 94 -11.93 8.20 1.28
CA LYS A 94 -12.37 8.96 2.46
C LYS A 94 -12.11 8.20 3.76
N LYS A 95 -12.03 8.92 4.88
CA LYS A 95 -11.92 8.37 6.25
C LYS A 95 -10.74 7.41 6.42
N MET A 96 -9.64 7.66 5.71
CA MET A 96 -8.44 6.85 5.78
C MET A 96 -7.61 7.23 7.01
N ARG A 97 -6.99 6.21 7.60
CA ARG A 97 -5.85 6.35 8.50
C ARG A 97 -4.77 5.38 8.06
N CYS A 98 -3.79 5.87 7.32
CA CYS A 98 -2.71 5.05 6.77
C CYS A 98 -1.39 5.33 7.48
N GLU A 99 -0.76 4.27 7.99
CA GLU A 99 0.53 4.37 8.66
C GLU A 99 1.57 3.53 7.92
N TRP A 100 2.54 4.18 7.26
CA TRP A 100 3.69 3.50 6.66
C TRP A 100 4.91 3.68 7.55
N ARG A 101 5.37 2.57 8.14
CA ARG A 101 6.59 2.54 8.97
C ARG A 101 7.74 2.01 8.15
N ILE A 102 8.62 2.90 7.74
CA ILE A 102 9.72 2.60 6.83
C ILE A 102 11.00 2.42 7.64
N VAL A 103 11.66 1.27 7.49
CA VAL A 103 12.84 0.91 8.27
C VAL A 103 14.01 0.56 7.34
N ALA A 104 15.14 1.24 7.55
CA ALA A 104 16.40 0.96 6.88
C ALA A 104 17.24 -0.07 7.67
N GLU A 105 18.24 -0.64 6.99
CA GLU A 105 19.32 -1.41 7.61
C GLU A 105 20.08 -0.58 8.67
N SER A 106 20.77 -1.27 9.58
CA SER A 106 21.59 -0.62 10.62
C SER A 106 22.58 0.41 10.03
N ASN A 107 22.75 1.54 10.73
CA ASN A 107 23.62 2.66 10.33
C ASN A 107 23.20 3.40 9.04
N ARG A 108 21.97 3.18 8.54
CA ARG A 108 21.38 3.93 7.42
C ARG A 108 20.14 4.69 7.88
N GLY A 109 19.79 5.74 7.15
CA GLY A 109 18.52 6.46 7.29
C GLY A 109 17.57 6.18 6.12
N VAL A 110 16.36 6.71 6.21
CA VAL A 110 15.33 6.68 5.17
C VAL A 110 15.27 8.05 4.53
N ASN A 111 15.46 8.12 3.23
CA ASN A 111 15.31 9.33 2.43
C ASN A 111 14.02 9.23 1.61
N ILE A 112 13.19 10.26 1.70
CA ILE A 112 11.91 10.35 1.00
C ILE A 112 11.81 11.62 0.17
N ARG A 113 11.04 11.54 -0.92
CA ARG A 113 10.54 12.71 -1.64
C ARG A 113 9.14 12.46 -2.19
N PHE A 114 8.38 13.52 -2.34
CA PHE A 114 7.12 13.48 -3.07
C PHE A 114 7.39 13.65 -4.57
N ALA A 115 6.92 12.70 -5.37
CA ALA A 115 6.92 12.78 -6.83
C ALA A 115 5.61 13.42 -7.36
N GLN A 116 4.53 13.30 -6.59
CA GLN A 116 3.23 13.93 -6.80
C GLN A 116 2.62 14.25 -5.43
N PHE A 117 1.88 15.35 -5.34
CA PHE A 117 1.17 15.75 -4.13
C PHE A 117 -0.04 16.62 -4.46
N ASP A 118 -1.22 16.18 -4.03
CA ASP A 118 -2.51 16.86 -4.23
C ASP A 118 -3.50 16.31 -3.20
N LEU A 119 -3.62 16.96 -2.05
CA LEU A 119 -4.61 16.70 -1.00
C LEU A 119 -5.58 17.89 -0.93
N GLU A 120 -6.68 17.73 -0.20
CA GLU A 120 -7.58 18.84 0.11
C GLU A 120 -6.78 20.04 0.66
N ARG A 121 -7.09 21.24 0.15
CA ARG A 121 -6.43 22.47 0.56
C ARG A 121 -7.23 23.13 1.68
N GLU A 122 -6.60 23.23 2.84
CA GLU A 122 -7.14 23.93 4.00
C GLU A 122 -6.02 24.80 4.64
N ALA A 123 -6.36 25.86 5.37
CA ALA A 123 -5.40 26.82 5.90
C ALA A 123 -4.46 26.22 6.97
N ASN A 124 -4.96 25.30 7.78
CA ASN A 124 -4.25 24.63 8.88
C ASN A 124 -3.97 23.14 8.62
N CYS A 125 -4.39 22.62 7.46
CA CYS A 125 -4.36 21.21 7.12
C CYS A 125 -5.08 20.34 8.18
N GLU A 126 -6.30 20.72 8.55
CA GLU A 126 -7.08 20.02 9.58
C GLU A 126 -7.99 18.90 9.02
N PHE A 127 -8.25 18.88 7.72
CA PHE A 127 -9.05 17.86 7.04
C PHE A 127 -8.16 16.73 6.50
N ASP A 128 -7.79 16.78 5.22
CA ASP A 128 -6.87 15.81 4.62
C ASP A 128 -5.41 16.25 4.75
N TYR A 129 -4.57 15.41 5.35
CA TYR A 129 -3.16 15.72 5.52
C TYR A 129 -2.26 14.50 5.55
N VAL A 130 -0.99 14.73 5.20
CA VAL A 130 0.11 13.80 5.47
C VAL A 130 1.08 14.39 6.48
N GLU A 131 1.49 13.59 7.45
CA GLU A 131 2.54 13.92 8.41
C GLU A 131 3.77 13.04 8.21
N ILE A 132 4.94 13.63 8.44
CA ILE A 132 6.23 12.97 8.44
C ILE A 132 6.75 12.96 9.88
N TYR A 133 7.15 11.78 10.36
CA TYR A 133 7.77 11.60 11.67
C TYR A 133 9.20 11.03 11.51
N ASP A 134 10.17 11.65 12.17
CA ASP A 134 11.56 11.20 12.22
C ASP A 134 11.76 10.15 13.31
N GLY A 135 11.14 9.00 13.11
CA GLY A 135 11.14 7.92 14.08
C GLY A 135 10.19 6.80 13.68
N TYR A 136 10.07 5.80 14.55
CA TYR A 136 9.13 4.70 14.33
C TYR A 136 7.73 5.04 14.87
N GLU A 137 7.62 5.92 15.86
CA GLU A 137 6.37 6.20 16.60
C GLU A 137 5.76 7.56 16.25
N ILE A 138 4.43 7.65 16.43
CA ILE A 138 3.65 8.88 16.30
C ILE A 138 3.77 9.65 17.62
N LEU A 139 4.87 10.38 17.76
CA LEU A 139 5.16 11.25 18.91
C LEU A 139 5.37 12.69 18.43
N GLU A 140 4.83 13.66 19.15
CA GLU A 140 4.87 15.08 18.76
C GLU A 140 6.31 15.59 18.61
N GLU A 141 7.23 15.14 19.46
CA GLU A 141 8.65 15.46 19.37
C GLU A 141 9.35 14.88 18.14
N TYR A 142 8.75 13.88 17.48
CA TYR A 142 9.24 13.31 16.23
C TYR A 142 8.55 13.89 15.01
N ARG A 143 7.47 14.67 15.16
CA ARG A 143 6.75 15.24 14.01
C ARG A 143 7.63 16.29 13.33
N VAL A 144 8.01 16.00 12.10
CA VAL A 144 8.79 16.90 11.25
C VAL A 144 7.89 18.00 10.69
N ALA A 145 6.79 17.60 10.06
CA ALA A 145 5.85 18.51 9.43
C ALA A 145 4.52 17.82 9.06
N ARG A 146 3.50 18.66 8.86
CA ARG A 146 2.19 18.31 8.29
C ARG A 146 2.00 19.04 6.96
N TYR A 147 1.46 18.37 5.95
CA TYR A 147 1.24 18.92 4.62
C TYR A 147 -0.16 18.60 4.08
N CYS A 148 -0.74 19.54 3.34
CA CYS A 148 -1.98 19.42 2.57
C CYS A 148 -1.95 20.35 1.34
N GLY A 149 -2.99 20.33 0.50
CA GLY A 149 -3.03 21.06 -0.77
C GLY A 149 -2.19 20.43 -1.88
N ASP A 150 -1.77 21.24 -2.85
CA ASP A 150 -1.12 20.79 -4.09
C ASP A 150 0.37 21.14 -4.19
N LYS A 151 0.92 21.82 -3.17
CA LYS A 151 2.32 22.22 -3.16
C LYS A 151 3.18 21.03 -2.74
N LEU A 152 4.07 20.60 -3.63
CA LEU A 152 5.04 19.54 -3.35
C LEU A 152 5.82 19.80 -2.04
N PRO A 153 5.74 18.87 -1.06
CA PRO A 153 6.53 18.94 0.16
C PRO A 153 8.03 18.81 -0.11
N SER A 154 8.84 19.35 0.80
CA SER A 154 10.29 19.19 0.75
C SER A 154 10.70 17.74 0.98
N SER A 155 11.79 17.30 0.34
CA SER A 155 12.37 15.99 0.65
C SER A 155 12.92 15.95 2.07
N PHE A 156 12.87 14.78 2.68
CA PHE A 156 13.33 14.57 4.04
C PHE A 156 14.23 13.33 4.14
N THR A 157 15.20 13.37 5.04
CA THR A 157 16.04 12.22 5.39
C THR A 157 16.02 12.06 6.89
N SER A 158 15.64 10.87 7.36
CA SER A 158 15.58 10.57 8.78
C SER A 158 16.96 10.64 9.44
N THR A 159 16.98 11.05 10.71
CA THR A 159 18.20 11.05 11.54
C THR A 159 18.53 9.64 12.01
N GLY A 160 17.49 8.84 12.30
CA GLY A 160 17.58 7.44 12.66
C GLY A 160 17.30 6.50 11.49
N ARG A 161 17.18 5.19 11.80
CA ARG A 161 16.89 4.15 10.80
C ARG A 161 15.41 4.05 10.40
N SER A 162 14.55 4.85 11.01
CA SER A 162 13.10 4.72 10.88
C SER A 162 12.48 6.06 10.53
N LEU A 163 11.44 5.99 9.70
CA LEU A 163 10.59 7.12 9.33
C LEU A 163 9.15 6.62 9.27
N LEU A 164 8.22 7.42 9.76
CA LEU A 164 6.79 7.14 9.66
C LEU A 164 6.10 8.20 8.81
N LEU A 165 5.24 7.75 7.89
CA LEU A 165 4.28 8.57 7.18
C LEU A 165 2.88 8.25 7.66
N LEU A 166 2.12 9.29 8.04
CA LEU A 166 0.73 9.19 8.45
C LEU A 166 -0.13 9.97 7.47
N LEU A 167 -1.08 9.31 6.80
CA LEU A 167 -2.15 9.97 6.05
C LEU A 167 -3.45 9.88 6.84
N ILE A 168 -4.11 11.02 7.02
CA ILE A 168 -5.47 11.15 7.55
C ILE A 168 -6.34 11.80 6.48
N THR A 169 -7.52 11.24 6.23
CA THR A 169 -8.54 11.85 5.35
C THR A 169 -9.90 11.92 6.02
N ASP A 170 -10.73 12.88 5.63
CA ASP A 170 -12.05 13.16 6.20
C ASP A 170 -13.21 12.55 5.36
N GLU A 171 -14.43 13.07 5.48
CA GLU A 171 -15.60 12.53 4.76
C GLU A 171 -15.80 13.08 3.34
N SER A 172 -14.94 13.96 2.83
CA SER A 172 -15.15 14.69 1.56
C SER A 172 -13.87 15.10 0.83
N GLU A 173 -14.05 15.80 -0.30
CA GLU A 173 -12.99 16.52 -1.05
C GLU A 173 -11.77 15.69 -1.47
N GLU A 174 -11.97 14.45 -1.93
CA GLU A 174 -10.85 13.63 -2.37
C GLU A 174 -10.19 14.18 -3.63
N GLN A 175 -8.87 14.30 -3.56
CA GLN A 175 -8.01 14.71 -4.68
C GLN A 175 -7.16 13.54 -5.19
N LYS A 176 -6.19 13.82 -6.07
CA LYS A 176 -5.34 12.78 -6.70
C LYS A 176 -4.39 12.09 -5.73
N GLY A 177 -4.16 12.71 -4.57
CA GLY A 177 -3.29 12.20 -3.53
C GLY A 177 -1.81 12.37 -3.86
N PHE A 178 -0.99 11.47 -3.34
CA PHE A 178 0.46 11.56 -3.45
C PHE A 178 1.13 10.27 -3.92
N ILE A 179 2.33 10.46 -4.46
CA ILE A 179 3.30 9.38 -4.71
C ILE A 179 4.57 9.76 -3.96
N VAL A 180 4.96 8.95 -2.99
CA VAL A 180 6.23 9.09 -2.28
C VAL A 180 7.23 8.09 -2.81
N GLU A 181 8.41 8.57 -3.15
CA GLU A 181 9.59 7.73 -3.38
C GLU A 181 10.40 7.64 -2.11
N TYR A 182 10.79 6.42 -1.72
CA TYR A 182 11.63 6.19 -0.55
C TYR A 182 12.80 5.26 -0.88
N ARG A 183 13.92 5.46 -0.19
CA ARG A 183 15.10 4.60 -0.27
C ARG A 183 15.95 4.74 0.99
N SER A 184 16.86 3.81 1.19
CA SER A 184 17.89 3.90 2.21
C SER A 184 18.99 4.88 1.79
N SER A 185 19.42 5.72 2.72
CA SER A 185 20.51 6.69 2.53
C SER A 185 21.54 6.54 3.65
N ILE A 186 22.77 6.97 3.38
CA ILE A 186 23.77 7.15 4.44
C ILE A 186 23.47 8.49 5.12
N PRO A 187 23.27 8.53 6.46
CA PRO A 187 23.05 9.79 7.18
C PRO A 187 24.14 10.81 6.86
N GLY A 188 23.77 12.05 6.57
CA GLY A 188 24.71 13.10 6.18
C GLY A 188 25.18 13.09 4.72
N THR A 189 24.83 12.07 3.93
CA THR A 189 25.09 12.05 2.48
C THR A 189 23.80 12.38 1.74
N ILE A 190 23.59 13.64 1.35
CA ILE A 190 22.50 14.02 0.45
C ILE A 190 22.91 13.62 -0.97
N ALA A 191 22.66 12.36 -1.33
CA ALA A 191 22.63 12.00 -2.74
C ALA A 191 21.31 12.53 -3.31
N PRO A 192 21.30 13.49 -4.25
CA PRO A 192 20.07 13.92 -4.89
C PRO A 192 19.35 12.69 -5.48
N PHE A 193 18.02 12.69 -5.47
CA PHE A 193 17.30 11.82 -6.38
C PHE A 193 17.68 12.28 -7.77
N THR A 194 18.51 11.50 -8.48
CA THR A 194 18.85 11.80 -9.86
C THR A 194 17.55 11.94 -10.63
N SER A 195 17.35 13.07 -11.32
CA SER A 195 16.20 13.29 -12.20
C SER A 195 16.32 12.40 -13.45
N THR A 196 16.43 11.09 -13.27
CA THR A 196 15.99 10.20 -14.32
C THR A 196 14.48 10.31 -14.32
N THR A 197 13.94 10.91 -15.37
CA THR A 197 12.53 10.85 -15.76
C THR A 197 12.16 9.39 -16.08
N ARG A 198 12.44 8.45 -15.17
CA ARG A 198 11.80 7.15 -15.19
C ARG A 198 10.39 7.46 -14.75
N ARG A 199 9.48 7.50 -15.73
CA ARG A 199 8.07 7.34 -15.43
C ARG A 199 7.97 6.16 -14.46
N PRO A 200 7.14 6.25 -13.41
CA PRO A 200 6.74 5.06 -12.70
C PRO A 200 6.33 4.00 -13.74
N PRO A 201 6.66 2.71 -13.52
CA PRO A 201 6.40 1.66 -14.49
C PRO A 201 4.98 1.81 -15.07
N ARG A 202 4.89 2.00 -16.40
CA ARG A 202 3.57 2.00 -17.07
C ARG A 202 2.92 0.64 -16.83
N GLU A 203 1.63 0.64 -16.58
CA GLU A 203 0.88 -0.60 -16.42
C GLU A 203 0.86 -1.41 -17.72
N PRO A 204 0.86 -2.75 -17.61
CA PRO A 204 0.35 -3.58 -18.68
C PRO A 204 -1.14 -3.26 -18.87
N ILE A 205 -1.51 -2.89 -20.09
CA ILE A 205 -2.91 -2.68 -20.48
C ILE A 205 -3.58 -4.06 -20.46
N ILE A 206 -4.45 -4.32 -19.47
CA ILE A 206 -5.39 -5.43 -19.54
C ILE A 206 -6.66 -4.87 -20.17
N ASN A 207 -6.87 -5.19 -21.44
CA ASN A 207 -8.13 -4.88 -22.12
C ASN A 207 -9.24 -5.71 -21.48
N ASN A 208 -10.17 -5.03 -20.79
CA ASN A 208 -11.46 -5.62 -20.46
C ASN A 208 -12.31 -5.64 -21.73
N ASN A 209 -12.41 -6.82 -22.36
CA ASN A 209 -13.48 -7.14 -23.31
C ASN A 209 -14.73 -7.60 -22.55
#